data_AF-A0A950A882-F1
#
_entry.id   AF-A0A950A882-F1
#
_cell.length_a   1.000
_cell.length_b   1.000
_cell.length_c   1.000
_cell.angle_alpha   90.00
_cell.angle_beta   90.00
_cell.angle_gamma   90.00
#
_symmetry.space_group_name_H-M   'P 1'
#
loop_
_entity.id
_entity.type
_entity.pdbx_description
1 polymer ?
#
loop_
_entity_poly.entity_id
_entity_poly.type
_entity_poly.pdbx_seq_one_letter_code
_entity_poly.pdbx_strand_id
1 'polypeptide(L)'
;MPGVRPLRDRPAWKALENHYGEIRGKHLRELFAADATRGERLVAEAAGLYLDYSKNRITDETVGLLEALAEQSGLQDRIEAMFSGERINVSENRSVLHVALRMPKNTSLIVDGVDVVKQVHEVLDRMSAFSDRIRSGEWRGHTGRPIRNVVNIGIGGSDLGPVMAYEALRHHSKRDITFRFVSNVDSTDIVEATRDLDPAETLFIVSSKTFTTLETMTNARSARDWALSGLKDEAAVAKHFVAVSTNAEKVKEFGIDTDNMFEFWEWVGGRYSMDSAIGLSTMIAIGPDQFEEMLAGFHAIDEHFRSAPFAQNLPALMGMLGVWYGDFFGAQTTGVMPYEQYLKRFPAYLQQLTMESNGKHVTLDGRHVDYETGAVYWGEPGTNGQHSFYQLIHQGTKLIPVDLIGFAQTLNPLGNHHDLLMSNVFAQAEALAFGKTEEEVRAEGTPENIVPHRVMEGNRPTNTILAEKLTPRTLGSLVALYEHIVFTQGVVWEIDSFDQWGVELGKALAARIIPELESDADPDLHHDSSTNTLIRRYRAMR
;
A
#
# COMPACT_ATOMS: atom_id res chain seq x y z
N MET A 1 -28.37 2.30 3.26
CA MET A 1 -28.84 3.70 3.25
C MET A 1 -29.94 3.84 2.20
N PRO A 2 -31.20 4.11 2.57
CA PRO A 2 -32.21 4.51 1.61
C PRO A 2 -31.98 5.98 1.23
N GLY A 3 -31.66 6.28 -0.02
CA GLY A 3 -31.78 7.65 -0.55
C GLY A 3 -30.61 8.25 -1.31
N VAL A 4 -29.46 7.59 -1.45
CA VAL A 4 -28.40 8.11 -2.34
C VAL A 4 -28.76 7.77 -3.78
N ARG A 5 -28.86 8.80 -4.62
CA ARG A 5 -29.12 8.64 -6.05
C ARG A 5 -27.95 7.85 -6.66
N PRO A 6 -28.20 6.87 -7.55
CA PRO A 6 -27.13 6.13 -8.23
C PRO A 6 -26.04 7.06 -8.76
N LEU A 7 -24.77 6.68 -8.61
CA LEU A 7 -23.61 7.55 -8.91
C LEU A 7 -23.76 8.33 -10.22
N ARG A 8 -24.08 7.63 -11.33
CA ARG A 8 -24.17 8.22 -12.67
C ARG A 8 -25.39 9.12 -12.89
N ASP A 9 -26.38 9.08 -12.01
CA ASP A 9 -27.60 9.89 -12.06
C ASP A 9 -27.47 11.19 -11.23
N ARG A 10 -26.38 11.33 -10.47
CA ARG A 10 -26.11 12.51 -9.63
C ARG A 10 -25.87 13.74 -10.52
N PRO A 11 -26.43 14.92 -10.16
CA PRO A 11 -26.22 16.14 -10.93
C PRO A 11 -24.74 16.49 -11.17
N ALA A 12 -23.87 16.31 -10.17
CA ALA A 12 -22.44 16.57 -10.32
C ALA A 12 -21.78 15.61 -11.33
N TRP A 13 -22.20 14.34 -11.36
CA TRP A 13 -21.72 13.39 -12.37
C TRP A 13 -22.10 13.83 -13.79
N LYS A 14 -23.36 14.21 -14.00
CA LYS A 14 -23.82 14.71 -15.31
C LYS A 14 -23.11 16.00 -15.72
N ALA A 15 -22.82 16.89 -14.77
CA ALA A 15 -22.03 18.08 -15.02
C ALA A 15 -20.59 17.73 -15.43
N LEU A 16 -19.95 16.74 -14.77
CA LEU A 16 -18.63 16.24 -15.15
C LEU A 16 -18.64 15.55 -16.53
N GLU A 17 -19.68 14.79 -16.88
CA GLU A 17 -19.82 14.20 -18.22
C GLU A 17 -19.85 15.30 -19.32
N ASN A 18 -20.60 16.38 -19.08
CA ASN A 18 -20.65 17.52 -19.99
C ASN A 18 -19.31 18.25 -20.05
N HIS A 19 -18.73 18.57 -18.89
CA HIS A 19 -17.45 19.26 -18.77
C HIS A 19 -16.32 18.48 -19.45
N TYR A 20 -16.29 17.17 -19.27
CA TYR A 20 -15.38 16.27 -19.99
C TYR A 20 -15.48 16.45 -21.51
N GLY A 21 -16.69 16.57 -22.05
CA GLY A 21 -16.91 16.88 -23.46
C GLY A 21 -16.20 18.15 -23.94
N GLU A 22 -16.09 19.15 -23.07
CA GLU A 22 -15.45 20.44 -23.35
C GLU A 22 -13.92 20.42 -23.17
N ILE A 23 -13.41 19.64 -22.21
CA ILE A 23 -11.98 19.68 -21.84
C ILE A 23 -11.15 18.50 -22.37
N ARG A 24 -11.76 17.39 -22.79
CA ARG A 24 -11.04 16.21 -23.30
C ARG A 24 -10.20 16.46 -24.56
N GLY A 25 -10.42 17.57 -25.26
CA GLY A 25 -9.60 18.00 -26.40
C GLY A 25 -8.52 19.02 -26.04
N LYS A 26 -8.63 19.69 -24.88
CA LYS A 26 -7.69 20.75 -24.47
C LYS A 26 -6.35 20.13 -24.11
N HIS A 27 -5.29 20.82 -24.53
CA HIS A 27 -3.91 20.44 -24.27
C HIS A 27 -3.36 21.16 -23.03
N LEU A 28 -2.50 20.51 -22.25
CA LEU A 28 -1.86 21.14 -21.07
C LEU A 28 -1.10 22.43 -21.45
N ARG A 29 -0.43 22.47 -22.60
CA ARG A 29 0.19 23.71 -23.13
C ARG A 29 -0.80 24.88 -23.20
N GLU A 30 -2.04 24.65 -23.64
CA GLU A 30 -3.07 25.70 -23.70
C GLU A 30 -3.51 26.14 -22.30
N LEU A 31 -3.69 25.18 -21.40
CA LEU A 31 -4.10 25.45 -20.02
C LEU A 31 -3.05 26.26 -19.24
N PHE A 32 -1.76 25.96 -19.42
CA PHE A 32 -0.66 26.73 -18.83
C PHE A 32 -0.45 28.08 -19.52
N ALA A 33 -0.69 28.20 -20.83
CA ALA A 33 -0.63 29.48 -21.53
C ALA A 33 -1.77 30.44 -21.12
N ALA A 34 -2.94 29.89 -20.79
CA ALA A 34 -4.10 30.67 -20.34
C ALA A 34 -3.98 31.17 -18.90
N ASP A 35 -3.18 30.49 -18.05
CA ASP A 35 -2.92 30.87 -16.67
C ASP A 35 -1.42 30.68 -16.34
N ALA A 36 -0.66 31.77 -16.40
CA ALA A 36 0.77 31.78 -16.09
C ALA A 36 1.09 31.41 -14.63
N THR A 37 0.10 31.52 -13.73
CA THR A 37 0.22 31.19 -12.29
C THR A 37 -0.35 29.82 -11.95
N ARG A 38 -0.75 29.02 -12.95
CA ARG A 38 -1.39 27.71 -12.77
C ARG A 38 -0.57 26.78 -11.87
N GLY A 39 0.74 26.73 -12.08
CA GLY A 39 1.66 25.90 -11.30
C GLY A 39 1.82 26.34 -9.84
N GLU A 40 1.46 27.59 -9.52
CA GLU A 40 1.48 28.14 -8.16
C GLU A 40 0.12 27.99 -7.47
N ARG A 41 -0.97 27.91 -8.25
CA ARG A 41 -2.35 27.83 -7.75
C ARG A 41 -2.85 26.40 -7.56
N LEU A 42 -2.55 25.49 -8.49
CA LEU A 42 -3.01 24.10 -8.43
C LEU A 42 -2.03 23.24 -7.63
N VAL A 43 -1.93 23.62 -6.36
CA VAL A 43 -1.05 23.01 -5.37
C VAL A 43 -1.81 22.84 -4.06
N ALA A 44 -1.43 21.84 -3.27
CA ALA A 44 -1.94 21.65 -1.92
C ALA A 44 -0.84 21.13 -1.01
N GLU A 45 -0.85 21.51 0.27
CA GLU A 45 0.18 21.11 1.23
C GLU A 45 -0.44 20.65 2.55
N ALA A 46 0.04 19.52 3.07
CA ALA A 46 -0.29 19.06 4.42
C ALA A 46 0.74 18.07 4.94
N ALA A 47 0.95 18.04 6.25
CA ALA A 47 1.81 17.06 6.93
C ALA A 47 3.21 16.86 6.31
N GLY A 48 3.81 17.96 5.81
CA GLY A 48 5.13 17.95 5.18
C GLY A 48 5.17 17.44 3.73
N LEU A 49 4.01 17.22 3.11
CA LEU A 49 3.85 16.85 1.71
C LEU A 49 3.35 18.05 0.91
N TYR A 50 4.05 18.35 -0.18
CA TYR A 50 3.66 19.29 -1.21
C TYR A 50 3.14 18.53 -2.43
N LEU A 51 1.92 18.81 -2.86
CA LEU A 51 1.31 18.25 -4.06
C LEU A 51 1.21 19.33 -5.14
N ASP A 52 1.92 19.17 -6.25
CA ASP A 52 1.62 19.85 -7.53
C ASP A 52 0.72 18.93 -8.36
N TYR A 53 -0.52 19.35 -8.55
CA TYR A 53 -1.50 18.67 -9.41
C TYR A 53 -1.86 19.50 -10.65
N SER A 54 -1.05 20.52 -10.98
CA SER A 54 -1.27 21.46 -12.08
C SER A 54 -1.16 20.82 -13.47
N LYS A 55 -0.37 19.74 -13.58
CA LYS A 55 -0.16 18.96 -14.81
C LYS A 55 -1.24 17.89 -15.03
N ASN A 56 -2.39 18.06 -14.39
CA ASN A 56 -3.62 17.36 -14.73
C ASN A 56 -4.47 18.18 -15.72
N ARG A 57 -5.25 17.46 -16.52
CA ARG A 57 -6.15 18.01 -17.55
C ARG A 57 -7.45 18.48 -16.89
N ILE A 58 -7.33 19.56 -16.11
CA ILE A 58 -8.38 20.09 -15.25
C ILE A 58 -8.40 21.63 -15.27
N THR A 59 -9.52 22.24 -14.91
CA THR A 59 -9.68 23.68 -14.65
C THR A 59 -10.23 23.91 -13.25
N ASP A 60 -10.33 25.17 -12.80
CA ASP A 60 -11.04 25.51 -11.55
C ASP A 60 -12.47 24.95 -11.53
N GLU A 61 -13.16 25.00 -12.67
CA GLU A 61 -14.48 24.38 -12.84
C GLU A 61 -14.42 22.86 -12.66
N THR A 62 -13.40 22.18 -13.21
CA THR A 62 -13.23 20.73 -12.94
C THR A 62 -13.10 20.45 -11.45
N VAL A 63 -12.29 21.23 -10.73
CA VAL A 63 -12.07 21.05 -9.29
C VAL A 63 -13.38 21.24 -8.52
N GLY A 64 -14.13 22.31 -8.81
CA GLY A 64 -15.43 22.56 -8.17
C GLY A 64 -16.48 21.49 -8.48
N LEU A 65 -16.48 20.93 -9.69
CA LEU A 65 -17.38 19.83 -10.04
C LEU A 65 -17.01 18.50 -9.37
N LEU A 66 -15.71 18.22 -9.21
CA LEU A 66 -15.22 17.06 -8.47
C LEU A 66 -15.55 17.18 -6.98
N GLU A 67 -15.37 18.36 -6.38
CA GLU A 67 -15.80 18.66 -5.01
C GLU A 67 -17.30 18.44 -4.84
N ALA A 68 -18.13 18.97 -5.74
CA ALA A 68 -19.57 18.75 -5.72
C ALA A 68 -19.96 17.26 -5.84
N LEU A 69 -19.19 16.46 -6.59
CA LEU A 69 -19.40 15.01 -6.67
C LEU A 69 -19.03 14.32 -5.35
N ALA A 70 -17.92 14.71 -4.71
CA ALA A 70 -17.53 14.19 -3.40
C ALA A 70 -18.59 14.49 -2.33
N GLU A 71 -19.13 15.72 -2.31
CA GLU A 71 -20.23 16.11 -1.43
C GLU A 71 -21.50 15.30 -1.70
N GLN A 72 -21.91 15.16 -2.97
CA GLN A 72 -23.08 14.37 -3.36
C GLN A 72 -22.89 12.86 -3.11
N SER A 73 -21.65 12.40 -2.93
CA SER A 73 -21.30 11.04 -2.51
C SER A 73 -21.39 10.83 -1.00
N GLY A 74 -21.60 11.90 -0.21
CA GLY A 74 -21.60 11.85 1.24
C GLY A 74 -20.21 11.59 1.82
N LEU A 75 -19.14 12.09 1.16
CA LEU A 75 -17.77 11.82 1.58
C LEU A 75 -17.52 12.23 3.04
N GLN A 76 -17.94 13.44 3.45
CA GLN A 76 -17.73 13.91 4.83
C GLN A 76 -18.41 13.00 5.85
N ASP A 77 -19.66 12.59 5.60
CA ASP A 77 -20.41 11.72 6.51
C ASP A 77 -19.72 10.35 6.63
N ARG A 78 -19.17 9.83 5.53
CA ARG A 78 -18.42 8.55 5.53
C ARG A 78 -17.09 8.67 6.27
N ILE A 79 -16.39 9.79 6.12
CA ILE A 79 -15.19 10.09 6.89
C ILE A 79 -15.53 10.06 8.39
N GLU A 80 -16.55 10.81 8.81
CA GLU A 80 -16.95 10.82 10.23
C GLU A 80 -17.40 9.45 10.74
N ALA A 81 -18.10 8.66 9.91
CA ALA A 81 -18.46 7.28 10.23
C ALA A 81 -17.23 6.38 10.47
N MET A 82 -16.16 6.53 9.67
CA MET A 82 -14.89 5.83 9.91
C MET A 82 -14.26 6.25 11.24
N PHE A 83 -14.10 7.57 11.46
CA PHE A 83 -13.42 8.12 12.62
C PHE A 83 -14.18 7.92 13.94
N SER A 84 -15.50 7.72 13.88
CA SER A 84 -16.33 7.39 15.05
C SER A 84 -16.45 5.88 15.31
N GLY A 85 -15.91 5.04 14.42
CA GLY A 85 -15.94 3.59 14.56
C GLY A 85 -17.27 2.94 14.19
N GLU A 86 -18.08 3.60 13.37
CA GLU A 86 -19.25 2.96 12.76
C GLU A 86 -18.86 1.76 11.91
N ARG A 87 -19.80 0.83 11.75
CA ARG A 87 -19.59 -0.42 11.01
C ARG A 87 -19.74 -0.20 9.51
N ILE A 88 -18.76 0.46 8.91
CA ILE A 88 -18.76 0.84 7.49
C ILE A 88 -18.23 -0.24 6.54
N ASN A 89 -17.60 -1.30 7.05
CA ASN A 89 -17.43 -2.55 6.31
C ASN A 89 -18.75 -3.31 6.42
N VAL A 90 -19.58 -3.16 5.39
CA VAL A 90 -20.98 -3.56 5.40
C VAL A 90 -21.12 -5.07 5.21
N SER A 91 -20.30 -5.66 4.34
CA SER A 91 -20.42 -7.08 4.01
C SER A 91 -19.95 -7.99 5.16
N GLU A 92 -19.02 -7.51 6.00
CA GLU A 92 -18.57 -8.22 7.21
C GLU A 92 -19.18 -7.65 8.51
N ASN A 93 -19.96 -6.57 8.45
CA ASN A 93 -20.53 -5.87 9.61
C ASN A 93 -19.48 -5.48 10.66
N ARG A 94 -18.39 -4.83 10.22
CA ARG A 94 -17.24 -4.44 11.04
C ARG A 94 -16.96 -2.95 11.00
N SER A 95 -16.41 -2.42 12.09
CA SER A 95 -15.78 -1.11 12.10
C SER A 95 -14.47 -1.13 11.30
N VAL A 96 -14.06 0.04 10.82
CA VAL A 96 -12.80 0.25 10.10
C VAL A 96 -12.04 1.34 10.82
N LEU A 97 -11.00 0.97 11.55
CA LEU A 97 -10.44 1.83 12.59
C LEU A 97 -8.91 1.88 12.57
N HIS A 98 -8.27 1.67 11.42
CA HIS A 98 -6.81 1.82 11.31
C HIS A 98 -6.33 3.21 11.78
N VAL A 99 -7.15 4.26 11.61
CA VAL A 99 -6.88 5.60 12.19
C VAL A 99 -6.69 5.58 13.72
N ALA A 100 -7.34 4.67 14.45
CA ALA A 100 -7.19 4.55 15.90
C ALA A 100 -5.81 4.01 16.32
N LEU A 101 -5.10 3.30 15.44
CA LEU A 101 -3.76 2.76 15.69
C LEU A 101 -2.72 3.86 15.90
N ARG A 102 -2.96 5.04 15.33
CA ARG A 102 -2.05 6.19 15.38
C ARG A 102 -2.62 7.40 16.13
N MET A 103 -3.74 7.24 16.84
CA MET A 103 -4.27 8.30 17.70
C MET A 103 -3.34 8.56 18.90
N PRO A 104 -3.16 9.82 19.34
CA PRO A 104 -2.32 10.14 20.49
C PRO A 104 -2.79 9.47 21.79
N LYS A 105 -1.85 9.08 22.66
CA LYS A 105 -2.09 8.31 23.90
C LYS A 105 -3.08 8.94 24.88
N ASN A 106 -3.24 10.26 24.82
CA ASN A 106 -4.13 11.04 25.68
C ASN A 106 -5.53 11.27 25.09
N THR A 107 -5.84 10.66 23.95
CA THR A 107 -7.19 10.68 23.35
C THR A 107 -7.98 9.43 23.74
N SER A 108 -9.27 9.41 23.44
CA SER A 108 -10.17 8.29 23.73
C SER A 108 -11.14 8.10 22.58
N LEU A 109 -11.40 6.85 22.23
CA LEU A 109 -12.43 6.45 21.27
C LEU A 109 -13.13 5.21 21.81
N ILE A 110 -14.42 5.36 22.14
CA ILE A 110 -15.22 4.26 22.70
C ILE A 110 -16.00 3.58 21.59
N VAL A 111 -15.68 2.30 21.34
CA VAL A 111 -16.37 1.45 20.34
C VAL A 111 -16.84 0.19 21.04
N ASP A 112 -18.13 -0.13 20.92
CA ASP A 112 -18.76 -1.28 21.59
C ASP A 112 -18.46 -1.35 23.11
N GLY A 113 -18.36 -0.18 23.75
CA GLY A 113 -18.10 -0.03 25.20
C GLY A 113 -16.63 -0.13 25.62
N VAL A 114 -15.70 -0.23 24.67
CA VAL A 114 -14.25 -0.36 24.93
C VAL A 114 -13.51 0.87 24.41
N ASP A 115 -12.58 1.41 25.21
CA ASP A 115 -11.63 2.42 24.74
C ASP A 115 -10.54 1.77 23.90
N VAL A 116 -10.68 1.84 22.58
CA VAL A 116 -9.77 1.18 21.64
C VAL A 116 -8.40 1.86 21.59
N VAL A 117 -8.32 3.17 21.83
CA VAL A 117 -7.05 3.90 21.86
C VAL A 117 -6.20 3.42 23.02
N LYS A 118 -6.82 3.21 24.19
CA LYS A 118 -6.11 2.66 25.34
C LYS A 118 -5.54 1.27 25.06
N GLN A 119 -6.31 0.38 24.43
CA GLN A 119 -5.84 -0.96 24.06
C GLN A 119 -4.68 -0.91 23.04
N VAL A 120 -4.75 0.01 22.07
CA VAL A 120 -3.67 0.28 21.13
C VAL A 120 -2.38 0.62 21.86
N HIS A 121 -2.43 1.60 22.77
CA HIS A 121 -1.23 2.04 23.49
C HIS A 121 -0.69 0.99 24.46
N GLU A 122 -1.54 0.13 25.05
CA GLU A 122 -1.08 -1.03 25.83
C GLU A 122 -0.24 -2.00 25.00
N VAL A 123 -0.65 -2.26 23.75
CA VAL A 123 0.13 -3.12 22.83
C VAL A 123 1.40 -2.40 22.35
N LEU A 124 1.32 -1.12 21.98
CA LEU A 124 2.49 -0.33 21.56
C LEU A 124 3.54 -0.24 22.67
N ASP A 125 3.14 -0.08 23.93
CA ASP A 125 4.04 -0.06 25.09
C ASP A 125 4.74 -1.43 25.24
N ARG A 126 4.01 -2.54 25.09
CA ARG A 126 4.58 -3.91 25.13
C ARG A 126 5.56 -4.14 23.97
N MET A 127 5.19 -3.72 22.76
CA MET A 127 6.07 -3.82 21.58
C MET A 127 7.35 -3.00 21.79
N SER A 128 7.22 -1.80 22.36
CA SER A 128 8.36 -0.91 22.63
C SER A 128 9.33 -1.53 23.61
N ALA A 129 8.82 -2.04 24.75
CA ALA A 129 9.63 -2.73 25.74
C ALA A 129 10.32 -3.97 25.17
N PHE A 130 9.63 -4.75 24.32
CA PHE A 130 10.23 -5.91 23.66
C PHE A 130 11.30 -5.51 22.64
N SER A 131 11.02 -4.48 21.84
CA SER A 131 11.94 -3.92 20.85
C SER A 131 13.24 -3.46 21.53
N ASP A 132 13.15 -2.73 22.63
CA ASP A 132 14.33 -2.26 23.37
C ASP A 132 15.15 -3.41 23.95
N ARG A 133 14.52 -4.48 24.43
CA ARG A 133 15.23 -5.68 24.92
C ARG A 133 15.97 -6.39 23.80
N ILE A 134 15.40 -6.48 22.60
CA ILE A 134 16.09 -7.04 21.43
C ILE A 134 17.25 -6.13 21.01
N ARG A 135 16.99 -4.83 20.87
CA ARG A 135 17.97 -3.84 20.38
C ARG A 135 19.15 -3.62 21.35
N SER A 136 18.91 -3.70 22.65
CA SER A 136 19.97 -3.64 23.68
C SER A 136 20.75 -4.95 23.81
N GLY A 137 20.21 -6.06 23.29
CA GLY A 137 20.74 -7.40 23.49
C GLY A 137 20.43 -7.99 24.87
N GLU A 138 19.55 -7.37 25.66
CA GLU A 138 19.04 -7.93 26.91
C GLU A 138 18.24 -9.22 26.67
N TRP A 139 17.43 -9.25 25.60
CA TRP A 139 16.78 -10.47 25.17
C TRP A 139 17.84 -11.45 24.64
N ARG A 140 17.97 -12.58 25.34
CA ARG A 140 18.89 -13.65 24.97
C ARG A 140 18.13 -14.82 24.36
N GLY A 141 18.67 -15.35 23.27
CA GLY A 141 18.25 -16.63 22.72
C GLY A 141 18.49 -17.77 23.71
N HIS A 142 18.10 -18.98 23.30
CA HIS A 142 18.17 -20.19 24.11
C HIS A 142 19.58 -20.48 24.66
N THR A 143 20.62 -20.20 23.86
CA THR A 143 22.03 -20.39 24.25
C THR A 143 22.63 -19.25 25.07
N GLY A 144 21.85 -18.21 25.40
CA GLY A 144 22.33 -17.02 26.10
C GLY A 144 22.94 -15.95 25.18
N ARG A 145 23.01 -16.19 23.86
CA ARG A 145 23.50 -15.21 22.87
C ARG A 145 22.46 -14.14 22.56
N PRO A 146 22.87 -12.90 22.23
CA PRO A 146 21.94 -11.86 21.79
C PRO A 146 21.34 -12.22 20.42
N ILE A 147 20.14 -11.73 20.15
CA ILE A 147 19.53 -11.83 18.83
C ILE A 147 20.25 -10.90 17.86
N ARG A 148 20.62 -11.45 16.69
CA ARG A 148 21.26 -10.75 15.57
C ARG A 148 20.44 -10.81 14.30
N ASN A 149 19.48 -11.72 14.22
CA ASN A 149 18.65 -11.91 13.04
C ASN A 149 17.17 -11.90 13.44
N VAL A 150 16.35 -11.18 12.69
CA VAL A 150 14.89 -11.13 12.86
C VAL A 150 14.25 -11.52 11.54
N VAL A 151 13.42 -12.56 11.57
CA VAL A 151 12.71 -13.07 10.39
C VAL A 151 11.20 -12.90 10.61
N ASN A 152 10.56 -12.02 9.86
CA ASN A 152 9.10 -11.91 9.84
C ASN A 152 8.52 -12.99 8.91
N ILE A 153 7.53 -13.74 9.39
CA ILE A 153 6.80 -14.74 8.61
C ILE A 153 5.34 -14.31 8.53
N GLY A 154 4.89 -13.93 7.34
CA GLY A 154 3.53 -13.43 7.09
C GLY A 154 3.27 -13.31 5.60
N ILE A 155 2.02 -13.17 5.17
CA ILE A 155 1.68 -13.00 3.74
C ILE A 155 0.67 -11.87 3.54
N GLY A 156 0.70 -11.24 2.37
CA GLY A 156 -0.17 -10.11 2.06
C GLY A 156 0.06 -8.95 3.02
N GLY A 157 -0.99 -8.52 3.73
CA GLY A 157 -0.91 -7.38 4.65
C GLY A 157 0.03 -7.58 5.83
N SER A 158 0.29 -8.84 6.21
CA SER A 158 1.23 -9.22 7.28
C SER A 158 2.69 -9.25 6.84
N ASP A 159 2.96 -8.89 5.58
CA ASP A 159 4.30 -8.86 4.99
C ASP A 159 4.56 -7.59 4.17
N LEU A 160 3.69 -7.25 3.22
CA LEU A 160 3.90 -6.16 2.26
C LEU A 160 4.13 -4.80 2.95
N GLY A 161 3.37 -4.50 4.01
CA GLY A 161 3.61 -3.33 4.86
C GLY A 161 4.98 -3.40 5.55
N PRO A 162 5.21 -4.39 6.43
CA PRO A 162 6.48 -4.56 7.14
C PRO A 162 7.74 -4.53 6.26
N VAL A 163 7.75 -5.26 5.14
CA VAL A 163 8.91 -5.28 4.22
C VAL A 163 9.09 -3.94 3.52
N MET A 164 7.99 -3.26 3.16
CA MET A 164 8.04 -1.93 2.56
C MET A 164 8.60 -0.92 3.56
N ALA A 165 8.09 -0.85 4.78
CA ALA A 165 8.57 0.10 5.78
C ALA A 165 10.01 -0.17 6.19
N TYR A 166 10.42 -1.43 6.32
CA TYR A 166 11.82 -1.75 6.58
C TYR A 166 12.75 -1.27 5.46
N GLU A 167 12.42 -1.52 4.19
CA GLU A 167 13.25 -1.08 3.07
C GLU A 167 13.27 0.46 2.96
N ALA A 168 12.10 1.10 3.11
CA ALA A 168 11.95 2.56 3.08
C ALA A 168 12.76 3.26 4.19
N LEU A 169 12.74 2.70 5.40
CA LEU A 169 13.39 3.27 6.57
C LEU A 169 14.73 2.59 6.89
N ARG A 170 15.28 1.83 5.95
CA ARG A 170 16.52 1.09 6.16
C ARG A 170 17.68 2.00 6.56
N HIS A 171 17.70 3.25 6.10
CA HIS A 171 18.68 4.24 6.54
C HIS A 171 18.69 4.43 8.07
N HIS A 172 17.51 4.44 8.69
CA HIS A 172 17.28 4.66 10.11
C HIS A 172 17.39 3.38 10.95
N SER A 173 17.60 2.22 10.31
CA SER A 173 17.58 0.93 11.01
C SER A 173 18.89 0.63 11.75
N LYS A 174 18.76 -0.18 12.80
CA LYS A 174 19.87 -0.72 13.57
C LYS A 174 20.65 -1.74 12.73
N ARG A 175 21.78 -1.30 12.15
CA ARG A 175 22.55 -2.04 11.13
C ARG A 175 23.26 -3.30 11.60
N ASP A 176 23.40 -3.51 12.90
CA ASP A 176 23.99 -4.73 13.49
C ASP A 176 22.96 -5.84 13.78
N ILE A 177 21.72 -5.67 13.29
CA ILE A 177 20.68 -6.70 13.25
C ILE A 177 20.25 -6.90 11.79
N THR A 178 20.21 -8.15 11.35
CA THR A 178 19.75 -8.57 10.03
C THR A 178 18.24 -8.78 10.07
N PHE A 179 17.52 -8.19 9.12
CA PHE A 179 16.07 -8.40 8.96
C PHE A 179 15.77 -9.12 7.66
N ARG A 180 14.88 -10.12 7.72
CA ARG A 180 14.37 -10.88 6.56
C ARG A 180 12.86 -11.08 6.67
N PHE A 181 12.25 -11.30 5.53
CA PHE A 181 10.80 -11.38 5.37
C PHE A 181 10.51 -12.62 4.54
N VAL A 182 9.70 -13.52 5.08
CA VAL A 182 9.31 -14.78 4.44
C VAL A 182 7.80 -14.77 4.29
N SER A 183 7.34 -14.90 3.05
CA SER A 183 5.94 -14.79 2.70
C SER A 183 5.42 -15.93 1.85
N ASN A 184 6.16 -16.33 0.83
CA ASN A 184 5.73 -17.32 -0.13
C ASN A 184 5.79 -18.72 0.47
N VAL A 185 4.83 -19.60 0.13
CA VAL A 185 4.85 -21.02 0.52
C VAL A 185 5.86 -21.83 -0.30
N ASP A 186 6.36 -21.28 -1.40
CA ASP A 186 7.55 -21.81 -2.07
C ASP A 186 8.70 -21.90 -1.05
N SER A 187 9.13 -23.13 -0.77
CA SER A 187 10.20 -23.43 0.18
C SER A 187 11.50 -22.64 -0.06
N THR A 188 11.73 -22.19 -1.29
CA THR A 188 12.86 -21.31 -1.64
C THR A 188 12.91 -20.08 -0.73
N ASP A 189 11.77 -19.47 -0.41
CA ASP A 189 11.72 -18.24 0.37
C ASP A 189 12.28 -18.44 1.79
N ILE A 190 11.80 -19.46 2.52
CA ILE A 190 12.31 -19.78 3.87
C ILE A 190 13.73 -20.35 3.85
N VAL A 191 14.08 -21.16 2.84
CA VAL A 191 15.42 -21.76 2.71
C VAL A 191 16.46 -20.69 2.46
N GLU A 192 16.23 -19.76 1.52
CA GLU A 192 17.15 -18.65 1.27
C GLU A 192 17.19 -17.69 2.46
N ALA A 193 16.05 -17.40 3.08
CA ALA A 193 16.00 -16.53 4.25
C ALA A 193 16.78 -17.08 5.46
N THR A 194 17.01 -18.39 5.56
CA THR A 194 17.72 -19.00 6.70
C THR A 194 19.11 -19.55 6.38
N ARG A 195 19.52 -19.56 5.10
CA ARG A 195 20.72 -20.24 4.58
C ARG A 195 22.03 -19.94 5.32
N ASP A 196 22.22 -18.70 5.72
CA ASP A 196 23.42 -18.15 6.37
C ASP A 196 23.15 -17.64 7.79
N LEU A 197 21.99 -17.95 8.37
CA LEU A 197 21.62 -17.54 9.72
C LEU A 197 22.04 -18.57 10.76
N ASP A 198 22.36 -18.09 11.96
CA ASP A 198 22.61 -18.94 13.12
C ASP A 198 21.31 -19.10 13.95
N PRO A 199 20.79 -20.33 14.14
CA PRO A 199 19.60 -20.59 14.95
C PRO A 199 19.65 -19.98 16.35
N ALA A 200 20.82 -19.91 16.99
CA ALA A 200 20.90 -19.40 18.37
C ALA A 200 20.95 -17.87 18.48
N GLU A 201 20.96 -17.15 17.36
CA GLU A 201 20.90 -15.69 17.30
C GLU A 201 19.69 -15.20 16.47
N THR A 202 18.78 -16.10 16.08
CA THR A 202 17.66 -15.78 15.17
C THR A 202 16.33 -15.77 15.89
N LEU A 203 15.60 -14.67 15.79
CA LEU A 203 14.21 -14.53 16.24
C LEU A 203 13.27 -14.61 15.04
N PHE A 204 12.19 -15.37 15.18
CA PHE A 204 11.08 -15.44 14.24
C PHE A 204 9.87 -14.71 14.80
N ILE A 205 9.24 -13.87 13.97
CA ILE A 205 7.98 -13.19 14.26
C ILE A 205 6.93 -13.81 13.35
N VAL A 206 5.97 -14.54 13.92
CA VAL A 206 4.90 -15.19 13.17
C VAL A 206 3.67 -14.28 13.15
N SER A 207 3.42 -13.67 11.99
CA SER A 207 2.41 -12.63 11.79
C SER A 207 1.21 -13.19 11.03
N SER A 208 0.13 -13.53 11.75
CA SER A 208 -1.11 -14.06 11.17
C SER A 208 -2.31 -13.78 12.08
N LYS A 209 -3.31 -13.07 11.55
CA LYS A 209 -4.55 -12.72 12.28
C LYS A 209 -5.22 -13.95 12.90
N THR A 210 -5.47 -14.96 12.09
CA THR A 210 -6.17 -16.18 12.48
C THR A 210 -5.24 -17.26 13.02
N PHE A 211 -3.94 -17.15 12.76
CA PHE A 211 -2.94 -18.18 13.01
C PHE A 211 -3.24 -19.51 12.30
N THR A 212 -3.89 -19.42 11.12
CA THR A 212 -4.29 -20.58 10.30
C THR A 212 -3.95 -20.46 8.83
N THR A 213 -3.43 -19.31 8.40
CA THR A 213 -3.07 -19.08 6.99
C THR A 213 -2.10 -20.16 6.54
N LEU A 214 -2.46 -20.91 5.49
CA LEU A 214 -1.77 -22.12 5.07
C LEU A 214 -0.27 -21.84 4.83
N GLU A 215 0.01 -20.80 4.04
CA GLU A 215 1.36 -20.38 3.67
C GLU A 215 2.17 -19.99 4.91
N THR A 216 1.63 -19.09 5.74
CA THR A 216 2.29 -18.61 6.97
C THR A 216 2.58 -19.74 7.95
N MET A 217 1.60 -20.62 8.19
CA MET A 217 1.77 -21.72 9.15
C MET A 217 2.69 -22.82 8.63
N THR A 218 2.73 -23.04 7.32
CA THR A 218 3.73 -23.94 6.69
C THR A 218 5.13 -23.40 6.94
N ASN A 219 5.36 -22.13 6.62
CA ASN A 219 6.66 -21.48 6.85
C ASN A 219 7.03 -21.40 8.34
N ALA A 220 6.09 -21.11 9.24
CA ALA A 220 6.34 -21.08 10.68
C ALA A 220 6.78 -22.46 11.21
N ARG A 221 6.14 -23.54 10.76
CA ARG A 221 6.54 -24.92 11.12
C ARG A 221 7.93 -25.24 10.56
N SER A 222 8.21 -24.92 9.30
CA SER A 222 9.55 -25.10 8.71
C SER A 222 10.62 -24.30 9.44
N ALA A 223 10.34 -23.07 9.84
CA ALA A 223 11.24 -22.24 10.66
C ALA A 223 11.47 -22.85 12.04
N ARG A 224 10.42 -23.38 12.68
CA ARG A 224 10.52 -24.10 13.96
C ARG A 224 11.40 -25.34 13.82
N ASP A 225 11.18 -26.15 12.79
CA ASP A 225 11.98 -27.36 12.53
C ASP A 225 13.45 -27.00 12.25
N TRP A 226 13.69 -25.94 11.48
CA TRP A 226 15.04 -25.41 11.23
C TRP A 226 15.73 -24.98 12.54
N ALA A 227 15.03 -24.20 13.37
CA ALA A 227 15.56 -23.69 14.63
C ALA A 227 15.87 -24.83 15.62
N LEU A 228 14.94 -25.80 15.76
CA LEU A 228 15.10 -26.95 16.64
C LEU A 228 16.16 -27.94 16.14
N SER A 229 16.33 -28.05 14.83
CA SER A 229 17.45 -28.82 14.27
C SER A 229 18.81 -28.19 14.63
N GLY A 230 18.89 -26.86 14.75
CA GLY A 230 20.10 -26.19 15.24
C GLY A 230 20.29 -26.26 16.76
N LEU A 231 19.21 -26.06 17.51
CA LEU A 231 19.26 -25.84 18.97
C LEU A 231 19.09 -27.13 19.79
N LYS A 232 18.47 -28.16 19.21
CA LYS A 232 18.25 -29.49 19.80
C LYS A 232 17.48 -29.49 21.13
N ASP A 233 16.66 -28.46 21.39
CA ASP A 233 15.81 -28.34 22.58
C ASP A 233 14.49 -27.63 22.26
N GLU A 234 13.36 -28.26 22.59
CA GLU A 234 12.01 -27.71 22.42
C GLU A 234 11.78 -26.42 23.23
N ALA A 235 12.45 -26.26 24.39
CA ALA A 235 12.37 -25.04 25.18
C ALA A 235 12.96 -23.81 24.47
N ALA A 236 13.62 -23.98 23.31
CA ALA A 236 14.07 -22.89 22.49
C ALA A 236 12.93 -22.07 21.87
N VAL A 237 11.76 -22.67 21.59
CA VAL A 237 10.66 -22.00 20.88
C VAL A 237 10.23 -20.72 21.61
N ALA A 238 10.06 -20.77 22.92
CA ALA A 238 9.63 -19.63 23.74
C ALA A 238 10.60 -18.42 23.72
N LYS A 239 11.86 -18.61 23.30
CA LYS A 239 12.88 -17.54 23.22
C LYS A 239 13.17 -17.08 21.79
N HIS A 240 12.82 -17.89 20.79
CA HIS A 240 13.14 -17.68 19.38
C HIS A 240 11.91 -17.44 18.51
N PHE A 241 10.70 -17.52 19.07
CA PHE A 241 9.45 -17.26 18.38
C PHE A 241 8.57 -16.32 19.19
N VAL A 242 8.03 -15.31 18.51
CA VAL A 242 6.94 -14.45 19.01
C VAL A 242 5.80 -14.44 18.00
N ALA A 243 4.60 -14.11 18.44
CA ALA A 243 3.41 -14.11 17.59
C ALA A 243 2.78 -12.72 17.52
N VAL A 244 2.32 -12.35 16.33
CA VAL A 244 1.40 -11.24 16.12
C VAL A 244 0.07 -11.82 15.64
N SER A 245 -0.89 -11.92 16.54
CA SER A 245 -2.13 -12.68 16.30
C SER A 245 -3.25 -12.29 17.26
N THR A 246 -4.46 -12.79 16.97
CA THR A 246 -5.64 -12.71 17.85
C THR A 246 -5.98 -14.06 18.50
N ASN A 247 -5.25 -15.13 18.15
CA ASN A 247 -5.60 -16.50 18.50
C ASN A 247 -4.63 -17.10 19.54
N ALA A 248 -4.83 -16.76 20.81
CA ALA A 248 -4.00 -17.21 21.93
C ALA A 248 -3.90 -18.75 22.02
N GLU A 249 -4.99 -19.47 21.73
CA GLU A 249 -5.02 -20.93 21.79
C GLU A 249 -4.05 -21.56 20.79
N LYS A 250 -4.07 -21.12 19.53
CA LYS A 250 -3.19 -21.65 18.48
C LYS A 250 -1.73 -21.20 18.64
N VAL A 251 -1.51 -20.01 19.17
CA VAL A 251 -0.17 -19.52 19.52
C VAL A 251 0.45 -20.40 20.61
N LYS A 252 -0.33 -20.73 21.64
CA LYS A 252 0.10 -21.64 22.71
C LYS A 252 0.32 -23.07 22.20
N GLU A 253 -0.56 -23.58 21.33
CA GLU A 253 -0.42 -24.90 20.70
C GLU A 253 0.88 -25.02 19.90
N PHE A 254 1.29 -23.93 19.23
CA PHE A 254 2.56 -23.88 18.51
C PHE A 254 3.80 -23.88 19.44
N GLY A 255 3.61 -23.58 20.73
CA GLY A 255 4.67 -23.54 21.74
C GLY A 255 5.26 -22.15 21.99
N ILE A 256 4.63 -21.09 21.45
CA ILE A 256 5.00 -19.70 21.77
C ILE A 256 4.40 -19.33 23.12
N ASP A 257 5.20 -18.63 23.93
CA ASP A 257 4.72 -18.02 25.17
C ASP A 257 3.70 -16.92 24.84
N THR A 258 2.51 -16.99 25.43
CA THR A 258 1.44 -16.01 25.20
C THR A 258 1.82 -14.61 25.68
N ASP A 259 2.77 -14.49 26.62
CA ASP A 259 3.32 -13.19 27.02
C ASP A 259 4.09 -12.51 25.88
N ASN A 260 4.58 -13.31 24.92
CA ASN A 260 5.22 -12.89 23.67
C ASN A 260 4.24 -12.87 22.48
N MET A 261 2.94 -12.84 22.74
CA MET A 261 1.91 -12.58 21.75
C MET A 261 1.52 -11.09 21.77
N PHE A 262 1.59 -10.45 20.61
CA PHE A 262 1.19 -9.06 20.41
C PHE A 262 -0.13 -9.04 19.64
N GLU A 263 -1.17 -8.53 20.29
CA GLU A 263 -2.54 -8.58 19.77
C GLU A 263 -2.84 -7.41 18.82
N PHE A 264 -3.81 -7.63 17.95
CA PHE A 264 -4.46 -6.58 17.17
C PHE A 264 -5.93 -6.95 16.96
N TRP A 265 -6.74 -6.10 16.33
CA TRP A 265 -8.19 -6.23 16.39
C TRP A 265 -8.85 -6.57 15.05
N GLU A 266 -10.09 -7.04 15.10
CA GLU A 266 -10.85 -7.39 13.89
C GLU A 266 -11.04 -6.22 12.92
N TRP A 267 -11.19 -5.00 13.45
CA TRP A 267 -11.35 -3.76 12.69
C TRP A 267 -10.07 -3.27 12.00
N VAL A 268 -8.93 -3.94 12.25
CA VAL A 268 -7.70 -3.74 11.49
C VAL A 268 -7.72 -4.65 10.26
N GLY A 269 -7.92 -4.04 9.09
CA GLY A 269 -7.80 -4.72 7.80
C GLY A 269 -6.34 -5.04 7.50
N GLY A 270 -6.06 -6.19 6.86
CA GLY A 270 -4.68 -6.65 6.64
C GLY A 270 -3.81 -5.63 5.90
N ARG A 271 -4.33 -5.04 4.82
CA ARG A 271 -3.65 -4.00 4.02
C ARG A 271 -3.54 -2.62 4.68
N TYR A 272 -4.12 -2.47 5.88
CA TYR A 272 -4.10 -1.27 6.74
C TYR A 272 -3.53 -1.58 8.14
N SER A 273 -2.64 -2.59 8.25
CA SER A 273 -2.22 -3.12 9.55
C SER A 273 -0.80 -2.78 9.97
N MET A 274 0.00 -2.15 9.10
CA MET A 274 1.44 -1.95 9.31
C MET A 274 1.77 -1.12 10.57
N ASP A 275 0.88 -0.21 10.94
CA ASP A 275 0.95 0.66 12.13
C ASP A 275 0.38 0.01 13.41
N SER A 276 -0.08 -1.24 13.33
CA SER A 276 -0.45 -2.08 14.48
C SER A 276 0.72 -2.96 14.97
N ALA A 277 0.42 -4.00 15.76
CA ALA A 277 1.37 -5.04 16.13
C ALA A 277 2.06 -5.74 14.94
N ILE A 278 1.46 -5.74 13.75
CA ILE A 278 2.10 -6.24 12.52
C ILE A 278 3.41 -5.49 12.22
N GLY A 279 3.51 -4.22 12.62
CA GLY A 279 4.72 -3.40 12.53
C GLY A 279 5.83 -3.75 13.51
N LEU A 280 5.72 -4.82 14.32
CA LEU A 280 6.73 -5.17 15.33
C LEU A 280 8.14 -5.30 14.75
N SER A 281 8.29 -5.96 13.59
CA SER A 281 9.58 -6.09 12.91
C SER A 281 10.17 -4.73 12.52
N THR A 282 9.32 -3.81 12.05
CA THR A 282 9.69 -2.42 11.74
C THR A 282 10.13 -1.68 13.01
N MET A 283 9.37 -1.77 14.11
CA MET A 283 9.72 -1.13 15.39
C MET A 283 11.06 -1.66 15.94
N ILE A 284 11.35 -2.95 15.81
CA ILE A 284 12.66 -3.51 16.18
C ILE A 284 13.77 -2.92 15.30
N ALA A 285 13.52 -2.74 14.01
CA ALA A 285 14.50 -2.19 13.06
C ALA A 285 14.86 -0.74 13.38
N ILE A 286 13.87 0.15 13.49
CA ILE A 286 14.10 1.61 13.62
C ILE A 286 14.10 2.11 15.07
N GLY A 287 13.54 1.34 16.00
CA GLY A 287 13.37 1.69 17.41
C GLY A 287 12.01 2.31 17.73
N PRO A 288 11.58 2.29 19.00
CA PRO A 288 10.27 2.82 19.41
C PRO A 288 10.05 4.28 19.02
N ASP A 289 10.99 5.18 19.32
CA ASP A 289 10.86 6.62 19.03
C ASP A 289 10.62 6.91 17.54
N GLN A 290 11.33 6.19 16.67
CA GLN A 290 11.18 6.35 15.21
C GLN A 290 9.87 5.73 14.70
N PHE A 291 9.37 4.68 15.36
CA PHE A 291 8.05 4.13 15.07
C PHE A 291 6.95 5.10 15.50
N GLU A 292 7.09 5.75 16.67
CA GLU A 292 6.18 6.81 17.11
C GLU A 292 6.16 7.99 16.15
N GLU A 293 7.33 8.43 15.64
CA GLU A 293 7.40 9.47 14.61
C GLU A 293 6.66 9.05 13.33
N MET A 294 6.74 7.77 12.95
CA MET A 294 5.97 7.23 11.82
C MET A 294 4.47 7.34 12.08
N LEU A 295 3.98 6.86 13.24
CA LEU A 295 2.56 6.99 13.65
C LEU A 295 2.10 8.45 13.64
N ALA A 296 2.93 9.37 14.12
CA ALA A 296 2.60 10.79 14.12
C ALA A 296 2.49 11.40 12.71
N GLY A 297 3.21 10.85 11.72
CA GLY A 297 3.04 11.20 10.31
C GLY A 297 1.71 10.71 9.74
N PHE A 298 1.33 9.46 10.04
CA PHE A 298 0.01 8.94 9.69
C PHE A 298 -1.11 9.81 10.27
N HIS A 299 -1.05 10.09 11.57
CA HIS A 299 -2.05 10.87 12.28
C HIS A 299 -2.19 12.29 11.74
N ALA A 300 -1.08 12.93 11.33
CA ALA A 300 -1.13 14.26 10.74
C ALA A 300 -1.96 14.31 9.43
N ILE A 301 -1.90 13.25 8.61
CA ILE A 301 -2.73 13.14 7.41
C ILE A 301 -4.16 12.72 7.76
N ASP A 302 -4.39 11.93 8.80
CA ASP A 302 -5.76 11.64 9.28
C ASP A 302 -6.52 12.90 9.65
N GLU A 303 -5.90 13.75 10.46
CA GLU A 303 -6.52 15.01 10.91
C GLU A 303 -6.73 15.96 9.73
N HIS A 304 -5.79 16.02 8.79
CA HIS A 304 -5.96 16.77 7.54
C HIS A 304 -7.14 16.24 6.73
N PHE A 305 -7.19 14.92 6.52
CA PHE A 305 -8.25 14.27 5.75
C PHE A 305 -9.63 14.50 6.38
N ARG A 306 -9.71 14.45 7.71
CA ARG A 306 -10.97 14.64 8.45
C ARG A 306 -11.50 16.06 8.40
N SER A 307 -10.62 17.06 8.48
CA SER A 307 -11.00 18.44 8.78
C SER A 307 -10.83 19.45 7.65
N ALA A 308 -9.96 19.18 6.67
CA ALA A 308 -9.68 20.13 5.60
C ALA A 308 -10.80 20.18 4.55
N PRO A 309 -11.17 21.36 4.03
CA PRO A 309 -12.09 21.49 2.89
C PRO A 309 -11.59 20.69 1.69
N PHE A 310 -12.49 20.05 0.92
CA PHE A 310 -12.10 19.12 -0.14
C PHE A 310 -11.21 19.77 -1.21
N ALA A 311 -11.41 21.04 -1.54
CA ALA A 311 -10.54 21.80 -2.45
C ALA A 311 -9.07 21.93 -1.99
N GLN A 312 -8.75 21.67 -0.71
CA GLN A 312 -7.38 21.72 -0.15
C GLN A 312 -6.97 20.38 0.49
N ASN A 313 -7.85 19.39 0.47
CA ASN A 313 -7.67 18.11 1.14
C ASN A 313 -6.89 17.16 0.22
N LEU A 314 -5.66 16.82 0.58
CA LEU A 314 -4.72 16.10 -0.30
C LEU A 314 -5.30 14.73 -0.74
N PRO A 315 -5.73 13.86 0.19
CA PRO A 315 -6.35 12.61 -0.20
C PRO A 315 -7.63 12.76 -1.01
N ALA A 316 -8.49 13.74 -0.68
CA ALA A 316 -9.73 13.95 -1.41
C ALA A 316 -9.46 14.40 -2.86
N LEU A 317 -8.57 15.39 -3.06
CA LEU A 317 -8.17 15.86 -4.39
C LEU A 317 -7.60 14.73 -5.24
N MET A 318 -6.63 13.97 -4.70
CA MET A 318 -6.01 12.87 -5.44
C MET A 318 -6.99 11.71 -5.69
N GLY A 319 -7.87 11.39 -4.73
CA GLY A 319 -8.94 10.42 -4.90
C GLY A 319 -9.90 10.80 -6.03
N MET A 320 -10.35 12.06 -6.06
CA MET A 320 -11.22 12.58 -7.11
C MET A 320 -10.53 12.70 -8.46
N LEU A 321 -9.22 12.97 -8.52
CA LEU A 321 -8.44 12.85 -9.76
C LEU A 321 -8.40 11.41 -10.27
N GLY A 322 -8.31 10.43 -9.37
CA GLY A 322 -8.43 9.01 -9.73
C GLY A 322 -9.77 8.68 -10.38
N VAL A 323 -10.89 9.14 -9.79
CA VAL A 323 -12.24 9.03 -10.38
C VAL A 323 -12.32 9.75 -11.72
N TRP A 324 -11.79 10.97 -11.81
CA TRP A 324 -11.77 11.76 -13.03
C TRP A 324 -11.09 11.01 -14.19
N TYR A 325 -9.93 10.41 -13.93
CA TYR A 325 -9.19 9.68 -14.96
C TYR A 325 -9.77 8.30 -15.26
N GLY A 326 -10.22 7.56 -14.24
CA GLY A 326 -10.83 6.25 -14.41
C GLY A 326 -12.14 6.31 -15.17
N ASP A 327 -13.09 7.13 -14.70
CA ASP A 327 -14.47 7.11 -15.17
C ASP A 327 -14.73 7.98 -16.40
N PHE A 328 -14.00 9.09 -16.57
CA PHE A 328 -14.24 10.03 -17.69
C PHE A 328 -13.20 9.88 -18.80
N PHE A 329 -11.92 9.78 -18.44
CA PHE A 329 -10.85 9.54 -19.43
C PHE A 329 -10.65 8.05 -19.78
N GLY A 330 -11.22 7.11 -19.03
CA GLY A 330 -11.07 5.68 -19.26
C GLY A 330 -9.66 5.15 -18.98
N ALA A 331 -8.89 5.80 -18.10
CA ALA A 331 -7.56 5.37 -17.72
C ALA A 331 -7.65 4.15 -16.79
N GLN A 332 -7.24 2.98 -17.31
CA GLN A 332 -7.35 1.70 -16.58
C GLN A 332 -6.20 1.45 -15.59
N THR A 333 -5.19 2.33 -15.56
CA THR A 333 -3.96 2.10 -14.81
C THR A 333 -3.36 3.40 -14.28
N THR A 334 -2.75 3.32 -13.10
CA THR A 334 -2.05 4.43 -12.44
C THR A 334 -0.63 4.00 -12.10
N GLY A 335 0.35 4.82 -12.48
CA GLY A 335 1.76 4.61 -12.15
C GLY A 335 2.16 5.35 -10.88
N VAL A 336 2.95 4.72 -9.99
CA VAL A 336 3.57 5.39 -8.84
C VAL A 336 5.09 5.23 -8.92
N MET A 337 5.79 6.34 -9.11
CA MET A 337 7.22 6.37 -9.44
C MET A 337 7.98 7.14 -8.35
N PRO A 338 8.45 6.48 -7.29
CA PRO A 338 9.24 7.13 -6.27
C PRO A 338 10.67 7.37 -6.76
N TYR A 339 11.14 8.62 -6.73
CA TYR A 339 12.54 8.98 -6.97
C TYR A 339 13.32 8.91 -5.67
N GLU A 340 13.25 7.73 -5.04
CA GLU A 340 13.98 7.33 -3.84
C GLU A 340 14.10 5.80 -3.85
N GLN A 341 15.33 5.29 -3.90
CA GLN A 341 15.61 3.87 -4.06
C GLN A 341 15.16 3.03 -2.86
N TYR A 342 15.12 3.61 -1.66
CA TYR A 342 14.57 2.94 -0.48
C TYR A 342 13.07 2.64 -0.61
N LEU A 343 12.33 3.40 -1.43
CA LEU A 343 10.91 3.16 -1.70
C LEU A 343 10.64 2.10 -2.80
N LYS A 344 11.62 1.25 -3.14
CA LYS A 344 11.46 0.18 -4.16
C LYS A 344 10.29 -0.78 -3.92
N ARG A 345 9.84 -0.95 -2.67
CA ARG A 345 8.69 -1.80 -2.31
C ARG A 345 7.38 -1.03 -2.14
N PHE A 346 7.41 0.31 -2.23
CA PHE A 346 6.23 1.15 -2.07
C PHE A 346 5.16 0.87 -3.13
N PRO A 347 5.48 0.75 -4.44
CA PRO A 347 4.47 0.37 -5.43
C PRO A 347 3.82 -1.00 -5.17
N ALA A 348 4.59 -1.99 -4.71
CA ALA A 348 4.07 -3.32 -4.38
C ALA A 348 3.15 -3.30 -3.15
N TYR A 349 3.44 -2.46 -2.15
CA TYR A 349 2.53 -2.22 -1.03
C TYR A 349 1.24 -1.56 -1.50
N LEU A 350 1.34 -0.52 -2.33
CA LEU A 350 0.18 0.19 -2.87
C LEU A 350 -0.69 -0.70 -3.75
N GLN A 351 -0.12 -1.65 -4.48
CA GLN A 351 -0.89 -2.64 -5.25
C GLN A 351 -1.92 -3.36 -4.40
N GLN A 352 -1.53 -3.87 -3.21
CA GLN A 352 -2.50 -4.50 -2.33
C GLN A 352 -3.47 -3.47 -1.75
N LEU A 353 -2.96 -2.33 -1.26
CA LEU A 353 -3.79 -1.30 -0.65
C LEU A 353 -4.90 -0.83 -1.59
N THR A 354 -4.61 -0.58 -2.86
CA THR A 354 -5.56 -0.03 -3.82
C THR A 354 -6.39 -1.12 -4.50
N MET A 355 -5.76 -2.15 -5.05
CA MET A 355 -6.44 -3.12 -5.91
C MET A 355 -7.29 -4.12 -5.11
N GLU A 356 -6.84 -4.54 -3.92
CA GLU A 356 -7.64 -5.42 -3.06
C GLU A 356 -8.79 -4.66 -2.40
N SER A 357 -8.62 -3.35 -2.13
CA SER A 357 -9.69 -2.51 -1.59
C SER A 357 -10.75 -2.19 -2.64
N ASN A 358 -10.36 -1.62 -3.78
CA ASN A 358 -11.29 -0.99 -4.71
C ASN A 358 -11.53 -1.80 -5.99
N GLY A 359 -10.88 -2.95 -6.18
CA GLY A 359 -11.16 -3.89 -7.29
C GLY A 359 -12.49 -4.64 -7.11
N LYS A 360 -13.60 -3.89 -7.09
CA LYS A 360 -14.94 -4.39 -6.75
C LYS A 360 -15.92 -4.12 -7.89
N HIS A 361 -16.97 -4.95 -7.98
CA HIS A 361 -18.03 -4.80 -8.98
C HIS A 361 -19.43 -4.74 -8.38
N VAL A 362 -19.53 -4.70 -7.04
CA VAL A 362 -20.80 -4.64 -6.31
C VAL A 362 -20.76 -3.46 -5.34
N THR A 363 -21.82 -2.65 -5.34
CA THR A 363 -22.01 -1.51 -4.44
C THR A 363 -22.41 -1.97 -3.03
N LEU A 364 -22.33 -1.07 -2.06
CA LEU A 364 -22.71 -1.29 -0.66
C LEU A 364 -24.18 -1.71 -0.47
N ASP A 365 -25.06 -1.44 -1.45
CA ASP A 365 -26.45 -1.88 -1.45
C ASP A 365 -26.70 -3.16 -2.28
N GLY A 366 -25.65 -3.82 -2.75
CA GLY A 366 -25.70 -5.11 -3.42
C GLY A 366 -26.03 -5.06 -4.91
N ARG A 367 -25.94 -3.90 -5.56
CA ARG A 367 -26.13 -3.76 -7.01
C ARG A 367 -24.81 -3.92 -7.74
N HIS A 368 -24.85 -4.45 -8.96
CA HIS A 368 -23.68 -4.45 -9.84
C HIS A 368 -23.41 -3.03 -10.34
N VAL A 369 -22.15 -2.60 -10.34
CA VAL A 369 -21.75 -1.28 -10.88
C VAL A 369 -21.92 -1.23 -12.40
N ASP A 370 -22.16 -0.03 -12.94
CA ASP A 370 -22.21 0.26 -14.39
C ASP A 370 -21.14 1.30 -14.81
N TYR A 371 -20.07 1.35 -14.02
CA TYR A 371 -18.87 2.19 -14.15
C TYR A 371 -17.62 1.37 -13.77
N GLU A 372 -16.44 1.93 -14.04
CA GLU A 372 -15.16 1.31 -13.66
C GLU A 372 -14.86 1.59 -12.18
N THR A 373 -14.09 0.73 -11.52
CA THR A 373 -13.66 0.93 -10.13
C THR A 373 -12.13 0.97 -10.03
N GLY A 374 -11.51 0.27 -9.09
CA GLY A 374 -10.07 0.35 -8.84
C GLY A 374 -9.21 0.12 -10.09
N ALA A 375 -8.27 1.02 -10.33
CA ALA A 375 -7.30 0.92 -11.42
C ALA A 375 -6.19 -0.11 -11.12
N VAL A 376 -5.48 -0.55 -12.16
CA VAL A 376 -4.24 -1.33 -12.00
C VAL A 376 -3.10 -0.41 -11.55
N TYR A 377 -2.61 -0.61 -10.32
CA TYR A 377 -1.46 0.12 -9.78
C TYR A 377 -0.15 -0.61 -10.06
N TRP A 378 0.89 0.15 -10.41
CA TRP A 378 2.22 -0.39 -10.69
C TRP A 378 3.28 0.71 -10.64
N GLY A 379 4.55 0.31 -10.63
CA GLY A 379 5.66 1.26 -10.74
C GLY A 379 6.98 0.69 -10.24
N GLU A 380 8.03 1.45 -10.49
CA GLU A 380 9.40 1.20 -10.05
C GLU A 380 10.06 2.53 -9.69
N PRO A 381 11.09 2.54 -8.83
CA PRO A 381 11.80 3.77 -8.54
C PRO A 381 12.36 4.46 -9.78
N GLY A 382 12.31 5.80 -9.77
CA GLY A 382 13.09 6.61 -10.69
C GLY A 382 14.59 6.51 -10.34
N THR A 383 15.50 6.46 -11.31
CA THR A 383 15.31 6.55 -12.75
C THR A 383 15.14 5.18 -13.44
N ASN A 384 15.16 4.07 -12.71
CA ASN A 384 15.10 2.71 -13.29
C ASN A 384 13.87 2.51 -14.18
N GLY A 385 12.69 2.99 -13.76
CA GLY A 385 11.47 2.94 -14.57
C GLY A 385 11.61 3.65 -15.92
N GLN A 386 12.40 4.73 -15.99
CA GLN A 386 12.64 5.47 -17.23
C GLN A 386 13.33 4.63 -18.29
N HIS A 387 14.21 3.73 -17.86
CA HIS A 387 14.96 2.81 -18.71
C HIS A 387 14.27 1.45 -18.90
N SER A 388 13.01 1.34 -18.48
CA SER A 388 12.22 0.10 -18.60
C SER A 388 10.96 0.33 -19.44
N PHE A 389 10.07 1.21 -18.99
CA PHE A 389 8.70 1.29 -19.51
C PHE A 389 8.21 2.71 -19.82
N TYR A 390 9.00 3.77 -19.53
CA TYR A 390 8.59 5.14 -19.84
C TYR A 390 8.37 5.39 -21.34
N GLN A 391 8.96 4.57 -22.22
CA GLN A 391 8.63 4.55 -23.64
C GLN A 391 7.11 4.39 -23.87
N LEU A 392 6.48 3.45 -23.16
CA LEU A 392 5.04 3.23 -23.24
C LEU A 392 4.27 4.40 -22.60
N ILE A 393 4.77 4.94 -21.49
CA ILE A 393 4.13 6.08 -20.83
C ILE A 393 4.12 7.31 -21.76
N HIS A 394 5.21 7.57 -22.51
CA HIS A 394 5.36 8.76 -23.36
C HIS A 394 4.72 8.66 -24.75
N GLN A 395 4.83 7.50 -25.41
CA GLN A 395 4.42 7.34 -26.81
C GLN A 395 3.47 6.15 -27.03
N GLY A 396 3.11 5.43 -25.96
CA GLY A 396 2.13 4.36 -26.04
C GLY A 396 0.72 4.90 -26.22
N THR A 397 -0.18 4.01 -26.66
CA THR A 397 -1.60 4.30 -26.93
C THR A 397 -2.48 4.30 -25.69
N LYS A 398 -1.88 4.13 -24.50
CA LYS A 398 -2.58 4.16 -23.22
C LYS A 398 -2.34 5.50 -22.54
N LEU A 399 -3.41 6.09 -21.99
CA LEU A 399 -3.30 7.20 -21.05
C LEU A 399 -3.01 6.62 -19.67
N ILE A 400 -1.91 7.04 -19.07
CA ILE A 400 -1.46 6.55 -17.76
C ILE A 400 -1.16 7.76 -16.89
N PRO A 401 -2.05 8.12 -15.95
CA PRO A 401 -1.72 9.04 -14.87
C PRO A 401 -0.56 8.50 -14.04
N VAL A 402 0.36 9.39 -13.67
CA VAL A 402 1.56 9.03 -12.90
C VAL A 402 1.72 9.95 -11.69
N ASP A 403 1.88 9.34 -10.52
CA ASP A 403 2.36 10.03 -9.32
C ASP A 403 3.90 9.95 -9.27
N LEU A 404 4.55 11.10 -9.30
CA LEU A 404 6.00 11.24 -9.16
C LEU A 404 6.29 11.69 -7.72
N ILE A 405 7.04 10.90 -6.95
CA ILE A 405 7.36 11.22 -5.55
C ILE A 405 8.84 11.57 -5.45
N GLY A 406 9.17 12.76 -4.97
CA GLY A 406 10.55 13.24 -4.84
C GLY A 406 10.85 13.85 -3.46
N PHE A 407 12.14 13.95 -3.13
CA PHE A 407 12.60 14.49 -1.85
C PHE A 407 13.62 15.59 -2.05
N ALA A 408 13.55 16.68 -1.28
CA ALA A 408 14.51 17.78 -1.38
C ALA A 408 15.92 17.39 -0.90
N GLN A 409 16.00 16.48 0.08
CA GLN A 409 17.26 16.04 0.69
C GLN A 409 17.45 14.53 0.55
N THR A 410 18.66 14.13 0.17
CA THR A 410 19.07 12.71 0.17
C THR A 410 19.40 12.20 1.57
N LEU A 411 19.14 10.91 1.79
CA LEU A 411 19.64 10.17 2.95
C LEU A 411 21.12 9.80 2.81
N ASN A 412 21.68 9.82 1.60
CA ASN A 412 23.07 9.42 1.31
C ASN A 412 23.79 10.51 0.49
N PRO A 413 24.28 11.59 1.13
CA PRO A 413 24.92 12.70 0.42
C PRO A 413 26.21 12.24 -0.27
N LEU A 414 26.19 12.24 -1.62
CA LEU A 414 27.31 11.85 -2.47
C LEU A 414 27.38 12.76 -3.70
N GLY A 415 28.28 13.75 -3.67
CA GLY A 415 28.46 14.70 -4.77
C GLY A 415 27.13 15.34 -5.20
N ASN A 416 26.89 15.42 -6.51
CA ASN A 416 25.66 15.95 -7.10
C ASN A 416 24.65 14.85 -7.51
N HIS A 417 24.78 13.63 -7.01
CA HIS A 417 23.89 12.52 -7.40
C HIS A 417 22.41 12.84 -7.16
N HIS A 418 22.09 13.53 -6.06
CA HIS A 418 20.70 13.83 -5.71
C HIS A 418 20.07 14.85 -6.67
N ASP A 419 20.81 15.90 -7.05
CA ASP A 419 20.31 16.89 -8.00
C ASP A 419 20.10 16.27 -9.40
N LEU A 420 20.97 15.35 -9.81
CA LEU A 420 20.79 14.58 -11.05
C LEU A 420 19.56 13.66 -10.99
N LEU A 421 19.25 13.07 -9.84
CA LEU A 421 18.02 12.31 -9.65
C LEU A 421 16.79 13.22 -9.70
N MET A 422 16.83 14.36 -8.99
CA MET A 422 15.69 15.27 -8.91
C MET A 422 15.44 16.03 -10.22
N SER A 423 16.47 16.34 -11.01
CA SER A 423 16.29 16.92 -12.35
C SER A 423 15.41 16.04 -13.23
N ASN A 424 15.48 14.72 -13.04
CA ASN A 424 14.65 13.78 -13.76
C ASN A 424 13.17 13.78 -13.30
N VAL A 425 12.87 14.03 -12.02
CA VAL A 425 11.48 14.21 -11.55
C VAL A 425 10.82 15.34 -12.33
N PHE A 426 11.47 16.50 -12.33
CA PHE A 426 10.95 17.72 -12.95
C PHE A 426 10.88 17.58 -14.48
N ALA A 427 11.94 17.07 -15.10
CA ALA A 427 11.98 16.87 -16.55
C ALA A 427 10.93 15.86 -17.04
N GLN A 428 10.69 14.78 -16.30
CA GLN A 428 9.67 13.79 -16.69
C GLN A 428 8.26 14.36 -16.53
N ALA A 429 7.98 15.10 -15.45
CA ALA A 429 6.71 15.80 -15.27
C ALA A 429 6.44 16.79 -16.43
N GLU A 430 7.45 17.58 -16.79
CA GLU A 430 7.40 18.55 -17.89
C GLU A 430 7.21 17.86 -19.25
N ALA A 431 8.01 16.83 -19.55
CA ALA A 431 7.95 16.11 -20.82
C ALA A 431 6.61 15.40 -21.02
N LEU A 432 6.04 14.78 -19.99
CA LEU A 432 4.72 14.15 -20.06
C LEU A 432 3.61 15.17 -20.30
N ALA A 433 3.70 16.35 -19.67
CA ALA A 433 2.69 17.38 -19.81
C ALA A 433 2.73 18.05 -21.20
N PHE A 434 3.91 18.42 -21.68
CA PHE A 434 4.04 19.29 -22.83
C PHE A 434 4.48 18.57 -24.10
N GLY A 435 5.13 17.41 -23.99
CA GLY A 435 5.61 16.67 -25.15
C GLY A 435 6.54 17.47 -26.05
N LYS A 436 6.61 17.08 -27.32
CA LYS A 436 7.43 17.69 -28.35
C LYS A 436 6.73 17.61 -29.71
N THR A 437 6.46 18.76 -30.33
CA THR A 437 5.69 18.85 -31.58
C THR A 437 6.51 18.45 -32.81
N GLU A 438 5.84 18.21 -33.94
CA GLU A 438 6.53 17.95 -35.22
C GLU A 438 7.44 19.10 -35.63
N GLU A 439 7.01 20.35 -35.44
CA GLU A 439 7.82 21.54 -35.75
C GLU A 439 9.08 21.59 -34.89
N GLU A 440 8.96 21.32 -33.59
CA GLU A 440 10.08 21.26 -32.65
C GLU A 440 11.05 20.14 -33.05
N VAL A 441 10.55 18.95 -33.42
CA VAL A 441 11.36 17.83 -33.91
C VAL A 441 12.05 18.15 -35.24
N ARG A 442 11.36 18.81 -36.17
CA ARG A 442 11.92 19.20 -37.48
C ARG A 442 12.99 20.27 -37.34
N ALA A 443 12.81 21.22 -36.42
CA ALA A 443 13.79 22.27 -36.11
C ALA A 443 15.14 21.73 -35.61
N GLU A 444 15.17 20.52 -35.06
CA GLU A 444 16.40 19.82 -34.65
C GLU A 444 17.16 19.17 -35.82
N GLY A 445 16.67 19.30 -37.05
CA GLY A 445 17.27 18.66 -38.22
C GLY A 445 16.95 17.17 -38.35
N THR A 446 15.85 16.71 -37.75
CA THR A 446 15.38 15.32 -37.90
C THR A 446 15.01 15.04 -39.36
N PRO A 447 15.46 13.91 -39.96
CA PRO A 447 14.98 13.49 -41.28
C PRO A 447 13.46 13.33 -41.31
N GLU A 448 12.80 13.79 -42.37
CA GLU A 448 11.32 13.87 -42.43
C GLU A 448 10.63 12.51 -42.18
N ASN A 449 11.23 11.41 -42.64
CA ASN A 449 10.70 10.06 -42.41
C ASN A 449 10.82 9.58 -40.95
N ILE A 450 11.62 10.26 -40.12
CA ILE A 450 11.83 9.96 -38.70
C ILE A 450 11.03 10.92 -37.80
N VAL A 451 10.60 12.09 -38.32
CA VAL A 451 9.86 13.09 -37.55
C VAL A 451 8.69 12.48 -36.76
N PRO A 452 7.77 11.69 -37.36
CA PRO A 452 6.62 11.14 -36.63
C PRO A 452 7.01 10.20 -35.48
N HIS A 453 8.18 9.54 -35.57
CA HIS A 453 8.67 8.63 -34.54
C HIS A 453 9.28 9.36 -33.32
N ARG A 454 9.70 10.62 -33.50
CA ARG A 454 10.31 11.44 -32.45
C ARG A 454 9.33 12.42 -31.81
N VAL A 455 8.12 12.54 -32.34
CA VAL A 455 7.03 13.31 -31.73
C VAL A 455 6.67 12.69 -30.39
N MET A 456 6.50 13.53 -29.38
CA MET A 456 5.91 13.15 -28.10
C MET A 456 4.64 13.98 -27.95
N GLU A 457 3.48 13.34 -27.91
CA GLU A 457 2.20 14.06 -27.99
C GLU A 457 1.94 14.97 -26.76
N GLY A 458 2.59 14.69 -25.63
CA GLY A 458 2.32 15.39 -24.37
C GLY A 458 0.94 15.05 -23.82
N ASN A 459 0.34 15.97 -23.07
CA ASN A 459 -0.99 15.85 -22.49
C ASN A 459 -1.19 14.62 -21.58
N ARG A 460 -0.10 14.10 -21.00
CA ARG A 460 -0.10 12.94 -20.11
C ARG A 460 -0.02 13.41 -18.65
N PRO A 461 -1.01 13.07 -17.83
CA PRO A 461 -1.20 13.72 -16.54
C PRO A 461 -0.23 13.21 -15.48
N THR A 462 0.25 14.13 -14.65
CA THR A 462 1.09 13.80 -13.51
C THR A 462 0.67 14.55 -12.25
N ASN A 463 0.77 13.89 -11.11
CA ASN A 463 0.91 14.54 -9.82
C ASN A 463 2.38 14.51 -9.43
N THR A 464 2.92 15.61 -8.93
CA THR A 464 4.25 15.63 -8.33
C THR A 464 4.13 15.87 -6.83
N ILE A 465 4.53 14.88 -6.05
CA ILE A 465 4.55 14.92 -4.59
C ILE A 465 6.00 15.17 -4.15
N LEU A 466 6.24 16.27 -3.44
CA LEU A 466 7.53 16.60 -2.86
C LEU A 466 7.44 16.58 -1.34
N ALA A 467 8.50 16.07 -0.71
CA ALA A 467 8.71 16.20 0.73
C ALA A 467 10.15 16.62 1.00
N GLU A 468 10.46 17.09 2.21
CA GLU A 468 11.82 17.52 2.53
C GLU A 468 12.80 16.34 2.49
N LYS A 469 12.47 15.23 3.16
CA LYS A 469 13.35 14.06 3.33
C LYS A 469 12.52 12.82 3.67
N LEU A 470 12.98 11.62 3.28
CA LEU A 470 12.35 10.37 3.69
C LEU A 470 12.71 10.03 5.15
N THR A 471 11.88 10.51 6.08
CA THR A 471 11.90 10.18 7.51
C THR A 471 10.79 9.18 7.85
N PRO A 472 10.80 8.54 9.04
CA PRO A 472 9.67 7.73 9.49
C PRO A 472 8.35 8.48 9.46
N ARG A 473 8.32 9.73 9.95
CA ARG A 473 7.16 10.63 9.84
C ARG A 473 6.70 10.82 8.40
N THR A 474 7.62 11.14 7.49
CA THR A 474 7.29 11.34 6.06
C THR A 474 6.72 10.07 5.43
N LEU A 475 7.25 8.89 5.77
CA LEU A 475 6.69 7.62 5.29
C LEU A 475 5.26 7.41 5.81
N GLY A 476 5.02 7.68 7.10
CA GLY A 476 3.68 7.63 7.68
C GLY A 476 2.70 8.55 6.95
N SER A 477 3.11 9.80 6.68
CA SER A 477 2.30 10.74 5.89
C SER A 477 2.00 10.20 4.48
N LEU A 478 3.00 9.65 3.78
CA LEU A 478 2.81 9.10 2.43
C LEU A 478 1.86 7.89 2.43
N VAL A 479 1.97 6.99 3.40
CA VAL A 479 1.08 5.83 3.47
C VAL A 479 -0.35 6.26 3.78
N ALA A 480 -0.57 7.08 4.81
CA ALA A 480 -1.90 7.61 5.16
C ALA A 480 -2.54 8.38 4.00
N LEU A 481 -1.75 9.11 3.20
CA LEU A 481 -2.23 9.78 2.01
C LEU A 481 -2.90 8.78 1.06
N TYR A 482 -2.24 7.67 0.76
CA TYR A 482 -2.80 6.65 -0.13
C TYR A 482 -3.94 5.85 0.50
N GLU A 483 -3.93 5.61 1.83
CA GLU A 483 -5.07 4.99 2.52
C GLU A 483 -6.35 5.81 2.33
N HIS A 484 -6.26 7.13 2.48
CA HIS A 484 -7.41 8.02 2.34
C HIS A 484 -7.78 8.35 0.89
N ILE A 485 -6.84 8.24 -0.05
CA ILE A 485 -7.15 8.25 -1.51
C ILE A 485 -8.04 7.06 -1.85
N VAL A 486 -7.67 5.87 -1.37
CA VAL A 486 -8.45 4.64 -1.58
C VAL A 486 -9.82 4.75 -0.93
N PHE A 487 -9.89 5.28 0.29
CA PHE A 487 -11.15 5.56 0.98
C PHE A 487 -12.06 6.49 0.15
N THR A 488 -11.52 7.63 -0.29
CA THR A 488 -12.27 8.62 -1.07
C THR A 488 -12.89 8.00 -2.32
N GLN A 489 -12.08 7.27 -3.09
CA GLN A 489 -12.55 6.57 -4.29
C GLN A 489 -13.64 5.54 -3.98
N GLY A 490 -13.44 4.73 -2.93
CA GLY A 490 -14.41 3.71 -2.53
C GLY A 490 -15.78 4.29 -2.15
N VAL A 491 -15.78 5.43 -1.44
CA VAL A 491 -17.00 6.16 -1.10
C VAL A 491 -17.72 6.69 -2.34
N VAL A 492 -16.99 7.30 -3.28
CA VAL A 492 -17.58 7.83 -4.52
C VAL A 492 -18.20 6.72 -5.35
N TRP A 493 -17.49 5.60 -5.52
CA TRP A 493 -17.97 4.41 -6.22
C TRP A 493 -19.04 3.61 -5.46
N GLU A 494 -19.36 4.01 -4.23
CA GLU A 494 -20.32 3.32 -3.36
C GLU A 494 -19.97 1.84 -3.16
N ILE A 495 -18.69 1.47 -3.06
CA ILE A 495 -18.21 0.09 -2.86
C ILE A 495 -17.65 -0.13 -1.44
N ASP A 496 -17.53 -1.39 -1.03
CA ASP A 496 -16.86 -1.75 0.23
C ASP A 496 -15.34 -1.88 0.01
N SER A 497 -14.57 -0.90 0.48
CA SER A 497 -13.10 -0.91 0.36
C SER A 497 -12.40 -1.87 1.35
N PHE A 498 -13.13 -2.51 2.25
CA PHE A 498 -12.56 -3.17 3.43
C PHE A 498 -12.74 -4.68 3.43
N ASP A 499 -13.64 -5.22 2.60
CA ASP A 499 -13.76 -6.65 2.35
C ASP A 499 -12.79 -7.16 1.26
N GLN A 500 -12.76 -8.49 1.06
CA GLN A 500 -11.96 -9.16 0.02
C GLN A 500 -12.52 -10.52 -0.41
N TRP A 501 -13.84 -10.66 -0.60
CA TRP A 501 -14.48 -11.95 -0.94
C TRP A 501 -13.90 -12.66 -2.17
N GLY A 502 -13.33 -11.91 -3.11
CA GLY A 502 -12.74 -12.44 -4.34
C GLY A 502 -11.58 -13.43 -4.15
N VAL A 503 -10.95 -13.48 -2.97
CA VAL A 503 -9.80 -14.38 -2.72
C VAL A 503 -10.19 -15.78 -2.25
N GLU A 504 -11.46 -16.01 -1.89
CA GLU A 504 -11.88 -17.26 -1.20
C GLU A 504 -11.96 -18.46 -2.14
N LEU A 505 -12.43 -18.27 -3.38
CA LEU A 505 -12.62 -19.36 -4.34
C LEU A 505 -11.31 -20.08 -4.65
N GLY A 506 -10.23 -19.33 -4.86
CA GLY A 506 -8.89 -19.88 -5.10
C GLY A 506 -8.41 -20.73 -3.92
N LYS A 507 -8.59 -20.25 -2.68
CA LYS A 507 -8.23 -21.00 -1.46
C LYS A 507 -9.01 -22.31 -1.35
N ALA A 508 -10.33 -22.28 -1.59
CA ALA A 508 -11.18 -23.46 -1.54
C ALA A 508 -10.86 -24.49 -2.64
N LEU A 509 -10.45 -24.02 -3.83
CA LEU A 509 -9.97 -24.90 -4.91
C LEU A 509 -8.61 -25.53 -4.57
N ALA A 510 -7.66 -24.73 -4.09
CA ALA A 510 -6.34 -25.23 -3.70
C ALA A 510 -6.44 -26.29 -2.58
N ALA A 511 -7.24 -26.05 -1.55
CA ALA A 511 -7.47 -27.01 -0.46
C ALA A 511 -8.05 -28.35 -0.95
N ARG A 512 -8.83 -28.36 -2.04
CA ARG A 512 -9.33 -29.59 -2.68
C ARG A 512 -8.25 -30.30 -3.50
N ILE A 513 -7.41 -29.54 -4.21
CA ILE A 513 -6.37 -30.08 -5.10
C ILE A 513 -5.18 -30.65 -4.32
N ILE A 514 -4.78 -30.05 -3.18
CA ILE A 514 -3.64 -30.52 -2.36
C ILE A 514 -3.67 -32.05 -2.11
N PRO A 515 -4.74 -32.64 -1.52
CA PRO A 515 -4.76 -34.09 -1.28
C PRO A 515 -4.74 -34.91 -2.58
N GLU A 516 -5.24 -34.38 -3.70
CA GLU A 516 -5.15 -35.02 -5.02
C GLU A 516 -3.72 -35.00 -5.56
N LEU A 517 -2.89 -34.01 -5.22
CA LEU A 517 -1.46 -33.99 -5.58
C LEU A 517 -0.61 -34.87 -4.67
N GLU A 518 -1.02 -35.02 -3.40
CA GLU A 518 -0.31 -35.77 -2.37
C GLU A 518 -0.65 -37.27 -2.34
N SER A 519 -1.81 -37.67 -2.89
CA SER A 519 -2.24 -39.07 -2.89
C SER A 519 -1.25 -39.99 -3.60
N ASP A 520 -0.82 -41.08 -2.96
CA ASP A 520 0.04 -42.09 -3.61
C ASP A 520 -0.67 -42.81 -4.77
N ALA A 521 -1.99 -43.04 -4.66
CA ALA A 521 -2.81 -43.66 -5.69
C ALA A 521 -3.33 -42.61 -6.71
N ASP A 522 -3.63 -43.06 -7.93
CA ASP A 522 -4.28 -42.21 -8.95
C ASP A 522 -5.65 -41.75 -8.41
N PRO A 523 -5.87 -40.44 -8.22
CA PRO A 523 -7.07 -39.94 -7.57
C PRO A 523 -8.21 -39.87 -8.59
N ASP A 524 -9.44 -40.05 -8.11
CA ASP A 524 -10.61 -39.74 -8.92
C ASP A 524 -10.77 -38.22 -9.01
N LEU A 525 -10.62 -37.68 -10.22
CA LEU A 525 -10.58 -36.22 -10.45
C LEU A 525 -11.89 -35.74 -11.07
N HIS A 526 -12.46 -34.68 -10.48
CA HIS A 526 -13.74 -34.11 -10.90
C HIS A 526 -13.64 -32.64 -11.33
N HIS A 527 -12.47 -32.20 -11.78
CA HIS A 527 -12.28 -30.85 -12.35
C HIS A 527 -12.57 -30.83 -13.86
N ASP A 528 -12.39 -29.67 -14.48
CA ASP A 528 -12.40 -29.55 -15.94
C ASP A 528 -11.26 -30.36 -16.58
N SER A 529 -11.38 -30.59 -17.89
CA SER A 529 -10.45 -31.44 -18.63
C SER A 529 -9.01 -30.91 -18.65
N SER A 530 -8.80 -29.59 -18.54
CA SER A 530 -7.48 -28.99 -18.47
C SER A 530 -6.85 -29.27 -17.11
N THR A 531 -7.53 -28.93 -16.03
CA THR A 531 -7.05 -29.14 -14.65
C THR A 531 -6.75 -30.60 -14.38
N ASN A 532 -7.63 -31.53 -14.78
CA ASN A 532 -7.39 -32.96 -14.62
C ASN A 532 -6.12 -33.44 -15.36
N THR A 533 -5.92 -32.95 -16.59
CA THR A 533 -4.73 -33.29 -17.37
C THR A 533 -3.46 -32.74 -16.73
N LEU A 534 -3.50 -31.52 -16.19
CA LEU A 534 -2.37 -30.90 -15.51
C LEU A 534 -2.01 -31.61 -14.20
N ILE A 535 -2.99 -31.97 -13.38
CA ILE A 535 -2.78 -32.74 -12.14
C ILE A 535 -2.11 -34.08 -12.46
N ARG A 536 -2.65 -34.85 -13.42
CA ARG A 536 -2.04 -36.12 -13.84
C ARG A 536 -0.63 -35.93 -14.37
N ARG A 537 -0.38 -34.88 -15.15
CA ARG A 537 0.95 -34.59 -15.71
C ARG A 537 1.96 -34.21 -14.63
N TYR A 538 1.57 -33.36 -13.69
CA TYR A 538 2.40 -32.99 -12.54
C TYR A 538 2.77 -34.24 -11.72
N ARG A 539 1.78 -35.06 -11.37
CA ARG A 539 2.00 -36.31 -10.61
C ARG A 539 2.90 -37.30 -11.34
N ALA A 540 2.82 -37.40 -12.67
CA ALA A 540 3.68 -38.27 -13.46
C ALA A 540 5.13 -37.76 -13.60
N MET A 541 5.39 -36.48 -13.31
CA MET A 541 6.73 -35.87 -13.36
C MET A 541 7.44 -35.89 -11.99
N ARG A 542 6.71 -36.12 -10.91
CA ARG A 542 7.21 -36.27 -9.54
C ARG A 542 7.61 -37.73 -9.28
#